data_AF-A0A9W8HQR0-F1
#
_entry.id   AF-A0A9W8HQR0-F1
#
_cell.length_a   1.000
_cell.length_b   1.000
_cell.length_c   1.000
_cell.angle_alpha   90.00
_cell.angle_beta   90.00
_cell.angle_gamma   90.00
#
_symmetry.space_group_name_H-M   'P 1'
#
loop_
_entity.id
_entity.type
_entity.pdbx_description
1 polymer ?
#
loop_
_entity_poly.entity_id
_entity_poly.type
_entity_poly.pdbx_seq_one_letter_code
_entity_poly.pdbx_strand_id
1 'polypeptide(L)'
;MPTGPPLTSLQNIDIQIKDSRLKIDERGKEVNVYMIDVVWRKEISGLSLQEILVDSQRAEVVLWTVEKRYSDFLNLNSQLRHVIHREKLLDKLERLPDKDIFRPNAPTKSDKRKLWFEKYLQKALSLSVADKRPLLEFLSSNQATEPEKQMPILLGHKEGFLVKKGKNFGGWKRRYYVCKSNKPVLEYSELPGGNIIGTINLSGAVVKTGKSRPDESPSTRSRSGSRETEMFRHAFLIEERPKREGKDPIAHPLWADSDRERDEWVMALRYVIVRDSDGPERAMREVTKLVKHAK
;
A
#
# COMPACT_ATOMS: atom_id res chain seq x y z
N MET A 1 -14.05 -10.29 -19.21
CA MET A 1 -13.10 -10.27 -20.35
C MET A 1 -11.90 -9.45 -19.91
N PRO A 2 -10.66 -9.98 -19.90
CA PRO A 2 -9.49 -9.17 -19.57
C PRO A 2 -9.20 -8.23 -20.74
N THR A 3 -9.43 -6.92 -20.56
CA THR A 3 -9.25 -5.87 -21.56
C THR A 3 -7.90 -5.18 -21.42
N GLY A 4 -6.83 -5.97 -21.25
CA GLY A 4 -5.46 -5.48 -21.35
C GLY A 4 -4.86 -5.92 -22.69
N PRO A 5 -3.94 -5.15 -23.30
CA PRO A 5 -3.22 -5.63 -24.47
C PRO A 5 -2.50 -6.94 -24.11
N PRO A 6 -2.53 -7.97 -24.97
CA PRO A 6 -1.82 -9.21 -24.68
C PRO A 6 -0.33 -8.90 -24.56
N LEU A 7 0.28 -9.20 -23.40
CA LEU A 7 1.73 -9.36 -23.31
C LEU A 7 2.08 -10.53 -24.24
N THR A 8 2.63 -10.23 -25.40
CA THR A 8 3.10 -11.25 -26.36
C THR A 8 4.57 -11.58 -26.15
N SER A 9 5.30 -10.75 -25.39
CA SER A 9 6.71 -10.90 -25.07
C SER A 9 7.01 -10.37 -23.66
N LEU A 10 7.94 -11.03 -22.96
CA LEU A 10 8.51 -10.55 -21.69
C LEU A 10 9.85 -9.84 -21.87
N GLN A 11 10.22 -9.50 -23.11
CA GLN A 11 11.43 -8.74 -23.38
C GLN A 11 11.29 -7.34 -22.77
N ASN A 12 12.34 -6.89 -22.08
CA ASN A 12 12.40 -5.56 -21.48
C ASN A 12 11.34 -5.30 -20.41
N ILE A 13 10.74 -6.36 -19.85
CA ILE A 13 9.81 -6.26 -18.73
C ILE A 13 10.57 -6.36 -17.41
N ASP A 14 10.31 -5.41 -16.52
CA ASP A 14 10.66 -5.45 -15.11
C ASP A 14 9.37 -5.43 -14.26
N ILE A 15 9.50 -5.81 -13.00
CA ILE A 15 8.40 -5.91 -12.06
C ILE A 15 8.74 -5.15 -10.79
N GLN A 16 7.79 -4.37 -10.31
CA GLN A 16 7.88 -3.66 -9.04
C GLN A 16 6.60 -3.90 -8.22
N ILE A 17 6.75 -4.24 -6.94
CA ILE A 17 5.59 -4.35 -6.04
C ILE A 17 5.31 -2.99 -5.41
N LYS A 18 4.36 -2.28 -6.03
CA LYS A 18 3.95 -0.93 -5.66
C LYS A 18 3.32 -0.86 -4.26
N ASP A 19 2.43 -1.79 -3.96
CA ASP A 19 1.59 -1.71 -2.77
C ASP A 19 1.13 -3.09 -2.29
N SER A 20 0.69 -3.19 -1.04
CA SER A 20 0.01 -4.35 -0.50
C SER A 20 -1.19 -3.91 0.33
N ARG A 21 -2.34 -4.54 0.12
CA ARG A 21 -3.60 -4.20 0.78
C ARG A 21 -4.22 -5.44 1.37
N LEU A 22 -4.90 -5.29 2.51
CA LEU A 22 -5.78 -6.35 3.00
C LEU A 22 -7.16 -6.20 2.40
N LYS A 23 -7.70 -7.33 1.92
CA LYS A 23 -9.09 -7.46 1.51
C LYS A 23 -9.73 -8.63 2.24
N ILE A 24 -11.05 -8.63 2.26
CA ILE A 24 -11.81 -9.81 2.63
C ILE A 24 -12.11 -10.58 1.35
N ASP A 25 -11.79 -11.87 1.35
CA ASP A 25 -12.16 -12.77 0.27
C ASP A 25 -13.64 -13.14 0.32
N GLU A 26 -14.11 -13.87 -0.70
CA GLU A 26 -15.50 -14.35 -0.81
C GLU A 26 -15.93 -15.24 0.37
N ARG A 27 -14.99 -15.75 1.17
CA ARG A 27 -15.22 -16.61 2.33
C ARG A 27 -15.17 -15.83 3.65
N GLY A 28 -15.06 -14.50 3.61
CA GLY A 28 -15.00 -13.68 4.81
C GLY A 28 -13.62 -13.63 5.47
N LYS A 29 -12.58 -14.17 4.84
CA LYS A 29 -11.23 -14.23 5.41
C LYS A 29 -10.37 -13.06 4.96
N GLU A 30 -9.58 -12.51 5.87
CA GLU A 30 -8.55 -11.52 5.57
C GLU A 30 -7.46 -12.13 4.68
N VAL A 31 -7.26 -11.54 3.50
CA VAL A 31 -6.24 -11.92 2.53
C VAL A 31 -5.40 -10.71 2.13
N ASN A 32 -4.09 -10.92 2.06
CA ASN A 32 -3.17 -9.92 1.52
C ASN A 32 -3.20 -9.97 0.00
N VAL A 33 -3.28 -8.79 -0.59
CA VAL A 33 -3.31 -8.56 -2.01
C VAL A 33 -2.18 -7.60 -2.37
N TYR A 34 -1.44 -7.91 -3.42
CA TYR A 34 -0.25 -7.18 -3.86
C TYR A 34 -0.55 -6.50 -5.20
N MET A 35 -0.22 -5.21 -5.27
CA MET A 35 -0.31 -4.40 -6.49
C MET A 35 1.06 -4.44 -7.16
N ILE A 36 1.10 -5.02 -8.35
CA ILE A 36 2.33 -5.32 -9.06
C ILE A 36 2.34 -4.51 -10.35
N ASP A 37 3.28 -3.58 -10.46
CA ASP A 37 3.49 -2.81 -11.67
C ASP A 37 4.31 -3.64 -12.66
N VAL A 38 3.76 -3.79 -13.86
CA VAL A 38 4.45 -4.33 -15.03
C VAL A 38 5.10 -3.14 -15.72
N VAL A 39 6.43 -3.08 -15.66
CA VAL A 39 7.21 -1.95 -16.16
C VAL A 39 7.94 -2.38 -17.42
N TRP A 40 7.88 -1.57 -18.46
CA TRP A 40 8.76 -1.71 -19.61
C TRP A 40 9.98 -0.82 -19.41
N ARG A 41 11.17 -1.40 -19.48
CA ARG A 41 12.46 -0.69 -19.40
C ARG A 41 13.16 -0.73 -20.75
N LYS A 42 13.44 0.43 -21.34
CA LYS A 42 14.20 0.50 -22.59
C LYS A 42 15.60 -0.09 -22.38
N GLU A 43 16.00 -0.99 -23.25
CA GLU A 43 17.33 -1.61 -23.21
C GLU A 43 18.39 -0.54 -23.51
N ILE A 44 19.30 -0.30 -22.56
CA ILE A 44 20.31 0.79 -22.66
C ILE A 44 21.59 0.30 -23.37
N SER A 45 21.78 -1.01 -23.51
CA SER A 45 22.91 -1.60 -24.23
C SER A 45 22.86 -1.20 -25.71
N GLY A 46 23.74 -0.26 -26.10
CA GLY A 46 23.88 0.24 -27.47
C GLY A 46 23.51 1.72 -27.66
N LEU A 47 22.98 2.39 -26.64
CA LEU A 47 22.71 3.83 -26.68
C LEU A 47 23.99 4.65 -26.46
N SER A 48 24.13 5.74 -27.20
CA SER A 48 25.20 6.72 -26.99
C SER A 48 25.03 7.43 -25.64
N LEU A 49 26.13 7.94 -25.08
CA LEU A 49 26.08 8.72 -23.82
C LEU A 49 25.12 9.91 -23.89
N GLN A 50 24.92 10.50 -25.07
CA GLN A 50 23.98 11.61 -25.28
C GLN A 50 22.52 11.15 -25.20
N GLU A 51 22.17 9.99 -25.76
CA GLU A 51 20.83 9.42 -25.65
C GLU A 51 20.49 9.03 -24.21
N ILE A 52 21.46 8.50 -23.47
CA ILE A 52 21.29 8.17 -22.04
C ILE A 52 21.01 9.43 -21.20
N LEU A 53 21.71 10.54 -21.49
CA LEU A 53 21.53 11.80 -20.78
C LEU A 53 20.14 12.43 -21.02
N VAL A 54 19.61 12.35 -22.25
CA VAL A 54 18.32 12.94 -22.63
C VAL A 54 17.12 12.06 -22.20
N ASP A 55 17.24 10.73 -22.31
CA ASP A 55 16.14 9.78 -22.11
C ASP A 55 16.07 9.22 -20.67
N SER A 56 16.96 9.68 -19.78
CA SER A 56 17.02 9.28 -18.37
C SER A 56 15.71 9.50 -17.59
N GLN A 57 14.81 10.38 -18.06
CA GLN A 57 13.48 10.58 -17.49
C GLN A 57 12.37 9.71 -18.11
N ARG A 58 12.65 8.94 -19.19
CA ARG A 58 11.68 8.10 -19.92
C ARG A 58 12.09 6.63 -20.07
N ALA A 59 13.18 6.22 -19.41
CA ALA A 59 13.75 4.87 -19.54
C ALA A 59 12.82 3.77 -18.99
N GLU A 60 11.87 4.10 -18.12
CA GLU A 60 10.90 3.17 -17.53
C GLU A 60 9.47 3.68 -17.70
N VAL A 61 8.61 2.84 -18.24
CA VAL A 61 7.18 3.12 -18.41
C VAL A 61 6.38 2.03 -17.73
N VAL A 62 5.56 2.39 -16.74
CA VAL A 62 4.58 1.47 -16.17
C VAL A 62 3.52 1.20 -17.22
N LEU A 63 3.43 -0.05 -17.69
CA LEU A 63 2.42 -0.45 -18.67
C LEU A 63 1.05 -0.57 -18.01
N TRP A 64 1.00 -1.33 -16.91
CA TRP A 64 -0.18 -1.47 -16.06
C TRP A 64 0.16 -2.07 -14.71
N THR A 65 -0.82 -2.05 -13.80
CA THR A 65 -0.75 -2.69 -12.50
C THR A 65 -1.66 -3.93 -12.48
N VAL A 66 -1.18 -5.06 -11.94
CA VAL A 66 -2.02 -6.24 -11.65
C VAL A 66 -2.17 -6.44 -10.15
N GLU A 67 -3.32 -6.99 -9.77
CA GLU A 67 -3.68 -7.28 -8.39
C GLU A 67 -3.60 -8.79 -8.12
N LYS A 68 -2.72 -9.21 -7.20
CA LYS A 68 -2.44 -10.64 -6.93
C LYS A 68 -2.50 -11.03 -5.47
N ARG A 69 -3.07 -12.19 -5.18
CA ARG A 69 -3.10 -12.82 -3.86
C ARG A 69 -2.00 -13.88 -3.77
N TYR A 70 -1.64 -14.29 -2.56
CA TYR A 70 -0.63 -15.35 -2.37
C TYR A 70 -0.99 -16.69 -3.07
N SER A 71 -2.28 -17.02 -3.18
CA SER A 71 -2.74 -18.18 -3.95
C SER A 71 -2.33 -18.11 -5.43
N ASP A 72 -2.28 -16.92 -6.00
CA ASP A 72 -1.90 -16.73 -7.40
C ASP A 72 -0.40 -17.01 -7.59
N PHE A 73 0.43 -16.60 -6.62
CA PHE A 73 1.85 -16.94 -6.59
C PHE A 73 2.07 -18.46 -6.45
N LEU A 74 1.29 -19.13 -5.60
CA LEU A 74 1.35 -20.59 -5.46
C LEU A 74 1.01 -21.30 -6.78
N ASN A 75 -0.04 -20.83 -7.47
CA ASN A 75 -0.43 -21.36 -8.77
C ASN A 75 0.67 -21.15 -9.82
N LEU A 76 1.18 -19.92 -9.94
CA LEU A 76 2.31 -19.59 -10.83
C LEU A 76 3.52 -20.50 -10.55
N ASN A 77 3.89 -20.68 -9.28
CA ASN A 77 5.02 -21.51 -8.90
C ASN A 77 4.82 -22.99 -9.29
N SER A 78 3.59 -23.52 -9.14
CA SER A 78 3.24 -24.87 -9.59
C SER A 78 3.37 -25.00 -11.11
N GLN A 79 2.81 -24.06 -11.86
CA GLN A 79 2.88 -24.03 -13.32
C GLN A 79 4.33 -23.90 -13.82
N LEU A 80 5.13 -23.01 -13.24
CA LEU A 80 6.55 -22.87 -13.57
C LEU A 80 7.34 -24.14 -13.30
N ARG A 81 7.08 -24.82 -12.17
CA ARG A 81 7.73 -26.10 -11.85
C ARG A 81 7.39 -27.22 -12.83
N HIS A 82 6.19 -27.21 -13.37
CA HIS A 82 5.77 -28.19 -14.39
C HIS A 82 6.46 -27.95 -15.74
N VAL A 83 6.66 -26.68 -16.11
CA VAL A 83 7.21 -26.28 -17.42
C VAL A 83 8.76 -26.24 -17.42
N ILE A 84 9.38 -26.04 -16.26
CA ILE A 84 10.84 -26.08 -16.11
C ILE A 84 11.28 -27.53 -15.89
N HIS A 85 11.72 -28.19 -16.95
CA HIS A 85 12.20 -29.58 -16.91
C HIS A 85 13.65 -29.74 -16.40
N ARG A 86 14.42 -28.65 -16.30
CA ARG A 86 15.83 -28.69 -15.85
C ARG A 86 15.91 -28.35 -14.35
N GLU A 87 16.29 -29.33 -13.53
CA GLU A 87 16.43 -29.15 -12.07
C GLU A 87 17.35 -27.97 -11.69
N LYS A 88 18.48 -27.80 -12.39
CA LYS A 88 19.40 -26.67 -12.16
C LYS A 88 18.77 -25.28 -12.39
N LEU A 89 17.68 -25.18 -13.16
CA LEU A 89 16.92 -23.95 -13.33
C LEU A 89 15.86 -23.78 -12.22
N LEU A 90 15.31 -24.88 -11.70
CA LEU A 90 14.42 -24.86 -10.54
C LEU A 90 15.14 -24.38 -9.27
N ASP A 91 16.41 -24.73 -9.10
CA ASP A 91 17.23 -24.25 -7.97
C ASP A 91 17.46 -22.74 -8.00
N LYS A 92 17.38 -22.11 -9.19
CA LYS A 92 17.48 -20.66 -9.34
C LYS A 92 16.17 -19.95 -8.99
N LEU A 93 15.04 -20.65 -8.99
CA LEU A 93 13.75 -20.09 -8.61
C LEU A 93 13.65 -19.99 -7.09
N GLU A 94 13.32 -18.81 -6.57
CA GLU A 94 13.23 -18.60 -5.12
C GLU A 94 12.06 -19.40 -4.52
N ARG A 95 12.24 -19.95 -3.31
CA ARG A 95 11.20 -20.77 -2.67
C ARG A 95 10.13 -19.90 -2.02
N LEU A 96 8.87 -20.04 -2.45
CA LEU A 96 7.76 -19.31 -1.82
C LEU A 96 7.76 -19.48 -0.29
N PRO A 97 7.60 -18.39 0.47
CA PRO A 97 7.59 -18.41 1.94
C PRO A 97 6.34 -19.15 2.44
N ASP A 98 6.43 -19.79 3.61
CA ASP A 98 5.29 -20.48 4.23
C ASP A 98 4.19 -19.50 4.67
N LYS A 99 2.94 -19.95 4.77
CA LYS A 99 1.75 -19.15 5.14
C LYS A 99 1.91 -18.37 6.46
N ASP A 100 2.86 -18.77 7.29
CA ASP A 100 3.19 -18.10 8.55
C ASP A 100 3.74 -16.68 8.39
N ILE A 101 4.27 -16.30 7.21
CA ILE A 101 4.67 -14.92 6.93
C ILE A 101 3.49 -13.93 6.90
N PHE A 102 2.26 -14.43 6.74
CA PHE A 102 1.05 -13.61 6.69
C PHE A 102 0.40 -13.42 8.07
N ARG A 103 0.94 -13.99 9.14
CA ARG A 103 0.44 -13.74 10.50
C ARG A 103 0.54 -12.22 10.77
N PRO A 104 -0.56 -11.56 11.16
CA PRO A 104 -0.62 -10.12 11.26
C PRO A 104 0.10 -9.68 12.53
N ASN A 105 1.42 -9.46 12.46
CA ASN A 105 2.15 -8.82 13.54
C ASN A 105 3.34 -8.03 12.96
N ALA A 106 3.12 -6.72 12.86
CA ALA A 106 4.03 -5.62 12.59
C ALA A 106 4.24 -5.16 11.12
N PRO A 107 4.29 -3.82 10.87
CA PRO A 107 4.51 -3.19 9.55
C PRO A 107 5.77 -3.69 8.82
N THR A 108 6.86 -3.91 9.57
CA THR A 108 8.16 -4.35 9.04
C THR A 108 8.12 -5.74 8.39
N LYS A 109 7.11 -6.57 8.68
CA LYS A 109 6.90 -7.84 7.98
C LYS A 109 6.24 -7.65 6.62
N SER A 110 5.44 -6.59 6.42
CA SER A 110 4.80 -6.31 5.12
C SER A 110 5.82 -5.99 4.04
N ASP A 111 6.78 -5.12 4.35
CA ASP A 111 7.81 -4.72 3.38
C ASP A 111 8.75 -5.86 3.01
N LYS A 112 9.08 -6.73 3.99
CA LYS A 112 9.82 -7.96 3.70
C LYS A 112 9.07 -8.85 2.71
N ARG A 113 7.75 -8.98 2.83
CA ARG A 113 6.93 -9.77 1.89
C ARG A 113 6.93 -9.15 0.50
N LYS A 114 6.77 -7.84 0.38
CA LYS A 114 6.82 -7.13 -0.91
C LYS A 114 8.16 -7.38 -1.61
N LEU A 115 9.27 -7.13 -0.90
CA LEU A 115 10.61 -7.38 -1.45
C LEU A 115 10.82 -8.84 -1.85
N TRP A 116 10.27 -9.77 -1.06
CA TRP A 116 10.39 -11.20 -1.34
C TRP A 116 9.65 -11.60 -2.63
N PHE A 117 8.39 -11.18 -2.78
CA PHE A 117 7.61 -11.47 -3.98
C PHE A 117 8.17 -10.78 -5.23
N GLU A 118 8.71 -9.57 -5.07
CA GLU A 118 9.38 -8.85 -6.16
C GLU A 118 10.59 -9.64 -6.65
N LYS A 119 11.49 -10.05 -5.74
CA LYS A 119 12.65 -10.89 -6.07
C LYS A 119 12.27 -12.21 -6.73
N TYR A 120 11.22 -12.87 -6.23
CA TYR A 120 10.71 -14.10 -6.82
C TYR A 120 10.30 -13.90 -8.29
N LEU A 121 9.53 -12.85 -8.56
CA LEU A 121 9.04 -12.55 -9.91
C LEU A 121 10.18 -12.11 -10.84
N GLN A 122 11.10 -11.26 -10.38
CA GLN A 122 12.29 -10.87 -11.13
C GLN A 122 13.16 -12.08 -11.50
N LYS A 123 13.37 -13.02 -10.56
CA LYS A 123 14.05 -14.28 -10.86
C LYS A 123 13.28 -15.09 -11.89
N ALA A 124 11.98 -15.26 -11.72
CA ALA A 124 11.15 -16.00 -12.68
C ALA A 124 11.21 -15.40 -14.10
N LEU A 125 11.21 -14.07 -14.23
CA LEU A 125 11.40 -13.37 -15.51
C LEU A 125 12.78 -13.62 -16.14
N SER A 126 13.83 -13.65 -15.32
CA SER A 126 15.21 -13.90 -15.76
C SER A 126 15.47 -15.33 -16.22
N LEU A 127 14.59 -16.28 -15.89
CA LEU A 127 14.75 -17.67 -16.31
C LEU A 127 14.51 -17.81 -17.81
N SER A 128 15.50 -18.36 -18.52
CA SER A 128 15.38 -18.74 -19.93
C SER A 128 14.60 -20.05 -20.06
N VAL A 129 13.29 -19.98 -19.86
CA VAL A 129 12.35 -21.09 -20.07
C VAL A 129 11.75 -20.99 -21.48
N ALA A 130 11.60 -22.13 -22.16
CA ALA A 130 11.03 -22.19 -23.50
C ALA A 130 9.57 -21.73 -23.54
N ASP A 131 8.79 -22.09 -22.51
CA ASP A 131 7.39 -21.70 -22.37
C ASP A 131 7.22 -20.72 -21.20
N LYS A 132 6.92 -19.47 -21.56
CA LYS A 132 6.69 -18.36 -20.62
C LYS A 132 5.21 -18.06 -20.41
N ARG A 133 4.29 -18.87 -20.95
CA ARG A 133 2.83 -18.65 -20.84
C ARG A 133 2.34 -18.47 -19.39
N PRO A 134 2.81 -19.25 -18.39
CA PRO A 134 2.40 -19.05 -17.00
C PRO A 134 2.67 -17.63 -16.47
N LEU A 135 3.82 -17.05 -16.81
CA LEU A 135 4.19 -15.69 -16.40
C LEU A 135 3.35 -14.64 -17.13
N LEU A 136 3.14 -14.83 -18.43
CA LEU A 136 2.31 -13.94 -19.25
C LEU A 136 0.86 -13.89 -18.73
N GLU A 137 0.26 -15.05 -18.45
CA GLU A 137 -1.08 -15.16 -17.90
C GLU A 137 -1.17 -14.53 -16.50
N PHE A 138 -0.18 -14.79 -15.64
CA PHE A 138 -0.09 -14.16 -14.33
C PHE A 138 -0.04 -12.63 -14.47
N LEU A 139 0.82 -12.08 -15.32
CA LEU A 139 1.01 -10.63 -15.47
C LEU A 139 -0.09 -9.90 -16.27
N SER A 140 -0.95 -10.63 -16.98
CA SER A 140 -2.06 -10.04 -17.77
C SER A 140 -3.43 -10.22 -17.12
N SER A 141 -3.57 -11.05 -16.09
CA SER A 141 -4.81 -11.26 -15.34
C SER A 141 -4.95 -10.35 -14.13
N ASN A 142 -6.19 -10.08 -13.70
CA ASN A 142 -6.52 -9.23 -12.55
C ASN A 142 -5.92 -7.82 -12.64
N GLN A 143 -5.99 -7.20 -13.82
CA GLN A 143 -5.54 -5.82 -14.01
C GLN A 143 -6.28 -4.90 -13.04
N ALA A 144 -5.52 -4.12 -12.27
CA ALA A 144 -6.07 -3.20 -11.31
C ALA A 144 -6.63 -1.97 -12.03
N THR A 145 -7.94 -1.77 -11.96
CA THR A 145 -8.58 -0.51 -12.37
C THR A 145 -8.24 0.56 -11.33
N GLU A 146 -7.10 1.22 -11.45
CA GLU A 146 -6.66 2.27 -10.51
C GLU A 146 -7.42 3.63 -10.59
N PRO A 147 -7.99 4.12 -11.71
CA PRO A 147 -8.39 5.53 -11.78
C PRO A 147 -9.69 5.90 -11.03
N GLU A 148 -10.62 4.98 -10.81
CA GLU A 148 -11.94 5.36 -10.27
C GLU A 148 -11.97 5.61 -8.75
N LYS A 149 -10.93 5.22 -8.01
CA LYS A 149 -10.94 5.25 -6.52
C LYS A 149 -10.29 6.48 -5.89
N GLN A 150 -9.57 7.31 -6.64
CA GLN A 150 -8.91 8.49 -6.07
C GLN A 150 -9.88 9.63 -5.74
N MET A 151 -10.90 9.85 -6.59
CA MET A 151 -11.87 10.92 -6.38
C MET A 151 -12.67 10.78 -5.08
N PRO A 152 -13.23 9.60 -4.72
CA PRO A 152 -13.86 9.40 -3.42
C PRO A 152 -12.92 9.72 -2.24
N ILE A 153 -11.65 9.30 -2.32
CA ILE A 153 -10.65 9.52 -1.27
C ILE A 153 -10.38 11.02 -1.08
N LEU A 154 -10.15 11.75 -2.17
CA LEU A 154 -9.93 13.19 -2.15
C LEU A 154 -11.15 13.93 -1.58
N LEU A 155 -12.34 13.38 -1.74
CA LEU A 155 -13.59 13.91 -1.19
C LEU A 155 -13.94 13.36 0.19
N GLY A 156 -12.99 12.79 0.93
CA GLY A 156 -13.20 12.36 2.32
C GLY A 156 -13.94 11.04 2.47
N HIS A 157 -14.03 10.22 1.42
CA HIS A 157 -14.52 8.85 1.49
C HIS A 157 -13.36 7.87 1.41
N LYS A 158 -13.03 7.25 2.54
CA LYS A 158 -12.03 6.18 2.58
C LYS A 158 -12.38 5.16 3.64
N GLU A 159 -12.16 3.89 3.30
CA GLU A 159 -12.29 2.77 4.20
C GLU A 159 -11.12 1.82 4.01
N GLY A 160 -10.80 1.05 5.05
CA GLY A 160 -9.66 0.14 5.02
C GLY A 160 -9.19 -0.28 6.40
N PHE A 161 -8.28 -1.25 6.44
CA PHE A 161 -7.68 -1.70 7.68
C PHE A 161 -6.58 -0.74 8.12
N LEU A 162 -6.57 -0.40 9.41
CA LEU A 162 -5.45 0.27 10.06
C LEU A 162 -5.08 -0.47 11.34
N VAL A 163 -3.83 -0.31 11.73
CA VAL A 163 -3.32 -0.85 12.99
C VAL A 163 -3.17 0.28 14.00
N LYS A 164 -3.74 0.11 15.20
CA LYS A 164 -3.69 1.07 16.31
C LYS A 164 -2.87 0.52 17.47
N LYS A 165 -2.00 1.36 18.07
CA LYS A 165 -1.27 1.03 19.31
C LYS A 165 -2.22 1.14 20.51
N GLY A 166 -2.23 0.15 21.40
CA GLY A 166 -2.99 0.22 22.66
C GLY A 166 -2.35 1.14 23.68
N LYS A 167 -3.16 1.74 24.56
CA LYS A 167 -2.73 2.80 25.51
C LYS A 167 -1.83 2.33 26.67
N ASN A 168 -2.04 1.11 27.20
CA ASN A 168 -1.39 0.67 28.45
C ASN A 168 -0.60 -0.65 28.35
N PHE A 169 -1.19 -1.72 27.82
CA PHE A 169 -0.54 -3.04 27.63
C PHE A 169 -1.03 -3.75 26.35
N GLY A 170 -1.62 -2.97 25.45
CA GLY A 170 -2.27 -3.48 24.25
C GLY A 170 -1.28 -3.51 23.10
N GLY A 171 -0.88 -4.71 22.70
CA GLY A 171 -0.23 -4.92 21.42
C GLY A 171 -1.00 -4.28 20.26
N TRP A 172 -0.36 -4.21 19.11
CA TRP A 172 -0.93 -3.69 17.88
C TRP A 172 -2.26 -4.36 17.55
N LYS A 173 -3.37 -3.61 17.54
CA LYS A 173 -4.69 -4.12 17.13
C LYS A 173 -5.06 -3.60 15.75
N ARG A 174 -5.31 -4.53 14.84
CA ARG A 174 -5.86 -4.24 13.51
C ARG A 174 -7.38 -4.08 13.61
N ARG A 175 -7.92 -3.06 12.94
CA ARG A 175 -9.35 -2.78 12.86
C ARG A 175 -9.70 -2.20 11.50
N TYR A 176 -10.94 -2.33 11.07
CA TYR A 176 -11.46 -1.71 9.86
C TYR A 176 -11.98 -0.32 10.18
N TYR A 177 -11.52 0.69 9.46
CA TYR A 177 -11.89 2.09 9.66
C TYR A 177 -12.70 2.59 8.47
N VAL A 178 -13.64 3.48 8.74
CA VAL A 178 -14.51 4.10 7.72
C VAL A 178 -14.60 5.60 7.97
N CYS A 179 -14.12 6.37 7.00
CA CYS A 179 -14.23 7.81 6.91
C CYS A 179 -15.25 8.18 5.82
N LYS A 180 -16.25 8.99 6.18
CA LYS A 180 -17.32 9.45 5.28
C LYS A 180 -17.28 10.97 5.19
N SER A 181 -17.44 11.49 3.97
CA SER A 181 -17.25 12.92 3.71
C SER A 181 -18.16 13.87 4.49
N ASN A 182 -19.33 13.39 4.90
CA ASN A 182 -20.37 14.19 5.55
C ASN A 182 -20.43 13.98 7.07
N LYS A 183 -19.49 13.23 7.64
CA LYS A 183 -19.45 12.93 9.07
C LYS A 183 -18.07 13.26 9.64
N PRO A 184 -17.95 14.17 10.62
CA PRO A 184 -16.67 14.46 11.27
C PRO A 184 -16.31 13.40 12.33
N VAL A 185 -16.51 12.12 11.99
CA VAL A 185 -16.13 10.98 12.82
C VAL A 185 -15.48 9.90 11.97
N LEU A 186 -14.43 9.31 12.50
CA LEU A 186 -13.81 8.11 11.95
C LEU A 186 -14.35 6.90 12.71
N GLU A 187 -15.24 6.13 12.07
CA GLU A 187 -15.87 4.93 12.63
C GLU A 187 -14.90 3.75 12.51
N TYR A 188 -14.87 2.84 13.49
CA TYR A 188 -14.11 1.59 13.35
C TYR A 188 -14.84 0.36 13.91
N SER A 189 -14.60 -0.78 13.26
CA SER A 189 -15.16 -2.10 13.57
C SER A 189 -14.05 -3.16 13.54
N GLU A 190 -14.37 -4.39 13.95
CA GLU A 190 -13.44 -5.53 13.82
C GLU A 190 -13.31 -5.96 12.35
N LEU A 191 -14.42 -6.00 11.62
CA LEU A 191 -14.49 -6.41 10.22
C LEU A 191 -15.26 -5.38 9.37
N PRO A 192 -15.00 -5.29 8.05
CA PRO A 192 -15.84 -4.60 7.07
C PRO A 192 -17.32 -4.96 7.24
N GLY A 193 -18.20 -3.96 7.30
CA GLY A 193 -19.64 -4.15 7.50
C GLY A 193 -20.05 -4.65 8.88
N GLY A 194 -19.11 -4.90 9.79
CA GLY A 194 -19.39 -5.31 11.16
C GLY A 194 -19.91 -4.16 12.04
N ASN A 195 -20.33 -4.51 13.26
CA ASN A 195 -20.77 -3.53 14.25
C ASN A 195 -19.67 -2.52 14.57
N ILE A 196 -20.06 -1.24 14.68
CA ILE A 196 -19.14 -0.17 15.07
C ILE A 196 -18.76 -0.36 16.53
N ILE A 197 -17.47 -0.53 16.80
CA ILE A 197 -16.92 -0.76 18.15
C ILE A 197 -16.41 0.55 18.76
N GLY A 198 -16.21 1.58 17.93
CA GLY A 198 -15.98 2.92 18.43
C GLY A 198 -15.76 3.93 17.32
N THR A 199 -15.50 5.17 17.74
CA THR A 199 -15.31 6.31 16.87
C THR A 199 -14.15 7.18 17.36
N ILE A 200 -13.54 7.92 16.44
CA ILE A 200 -12.61 9.02 16.74
C ILE A 200 -13.26 10.30 16.22
N ASN A 201 -13.38 11.31 17.08
CA ASN A 201 -13.94 12.60 16.68
C ASN A 201 -12.91 13.38 15.85
N LEU A 202 -13.34 13.85 14.67
CA LEU A 202 -12.52 14.62 13.75
C LEU A 202 -12.78 16.13 13.84
N SER A 203 -13.85 16.57 14.51
CA SER A 203 -14.15 18.00 14.66
C SER A 203 -13.03 18.72 15.39
N GLY A 204 -12.36 19.62 14.67
CA GLY A 204 -11.20 20.37 15.15
C GLY A 204 -9.96 19.52 15.44
N ALA A 205 -9.93 18.25 15.01
CA ALA A 205 -8.80 17.36 15.16
C ALA A 205 -7.65 17.76 14.21
N VAL A 206 -6.43 17.32 14.53
CA VAL A 206 -5.24 17.58 13.71
C VAL A 206 -4.62 16.26 13.25
N VAL A 207 -4.31 16.15 11.96
CA VAL A 207 -3.67 14.97 11.37
C VAL A 207 -2.19 15.28 11.09
N LYS A 208 -1.30 14.57 11.77
CA LYS A 208 0.17 14.70 11.65
C LYS A 208 0.79 13.49 10.93
N THR A 209 1.72 13.76 10.03
CA THR A 209 2.55 12.76 9.32
C THR A 209 4.04 12.98 9.66
N GLY A 210 4.84 11.91 9.70
CA GLY A 210 6.30 12.01 9.86
C GLY A 210 6.85 11.84 11.29
N LYS A 211 8.18 11.73 11.39
CA LYS A 211 9.08 11.20 12.47
C LYS A 211 8.89 11.72 13.91
N SER A 212 7.82 12.43 14.21
CA SER A 212 7.50 12.78 15.59
C SER A 212 7.00 11.52 16.29
N ARG A 213 7.89 10.94 17.11
CA ARG A 213 7.60 9.81 17.99
C ARG A 213 6.28 10.11 18.72
N PRO A 214 5.28 9.21 18.68
CA PRO A 214 4.02 9.43 19.39
C PRO A 214 4.16 9.45 20.93
N ASP A 215 5.38 9.32 21.46
CA ASP A 215 5.71 9.13 22.88
C ASP A 215 6.85 10.06 23.38
N GLU A 216 7.33 11.03 22.59
CA GLU A 216 8.44 11.88 23.05
C GLU A 216 7.97 13.16 23.74
N SER A 217 8.17 13.20 25.06
CA SER A 217 8.43 14.45 25.78
C SER A 217 9.75 15.07 25.28
N PRO A 218 9.91 16.41 25.32
CA PRO A 218 11.05 17.11 24.69
C PRO A 218 12.46 16.76 25.21
N SER A 219 12.58 15.99 26.30
CA SER A 219 13.82 15.79 27.06
C SER A 219 14.64 14.55 26.69
N THR A 220 14.14 13.63 25.86
CA THR A 220 14.81 12.34 25.58
C THR A 220 15.24 12.20 24.13
N ARG A 221 16.02 13.16 23.61
CA ARG A 221 16.76 13.01 22.34
C ARG A 221 17.91 12.02 22.50
N SER A 222 17.61 10.73 22.64
CA SER A 222 18.62 9.66 22.65
C SER A 222 18.64 8.91 21.31
N ARG A 223 19.88 8.73 20.83
CA ARG A 223 20.33 8.16 19.56
C ARG A 223 19.98 6.66 19.41
N SER A 224 18.69 6.32 19.35
CA SER A 224 18.23 4.94 19.11
C SER A 224 17.88 4.68 17.64
N GLY A 225 18.75 3.94 16.96
CA GLY A 225 18.43 2.84 16.02
C GLY A 225 17.59 3.10 14.76
N SER A 226 18.22 2.94 13.60
CA SER A 226 17.63 2.86 12.25
C SER A 226 16.38 1.98 12.11
N ARG A 227 16.22 0.95 12.95
CA ARG A 227 15.15 -0.07 12.88
C ARG A 227 13.79 0.41 13.41
N GLU A 228 13.76 1.33 14.37
CA GLU A 228 12.50 1.94 14.84
C GLU A 228 11.98 2.96 13.82
N THR A 229 12.88 3.73 13.21
CA THR A 229 12.54 4.73 12.19
C THR A 229 11.82 4.12 10.99
N GLU A 230 12.19 2.89 10.59
CA GLU A 230 11.47 2.12 9.56
C GLU A 230 10.05 1.72 10.00
N MET A 231 9.85 1.43 11.28
CA MET A 231 8.55 0.97 11.81
C MET A 231 7.48 2.08 11.81
N PHE A 232 7.87 3.36 11.77
CA PHE A 232 6.95 4.51 11.74
C PHE A 232 6.79 5.13 10.34
N ARG A 233 7.40 4.56 9.29
CA ARG A 233 7.38 5.15 7.94
C ARG A 233 5.94 5.41 7.45
N HIS A 234 5.05 4.43 7.61
CA HIS A 234 3.66 4.50 7.13
C HIS A 234 2.66 4.88 8.25
N ALA A 235 3.13 5.50 9.32
CA ALA A 235 2.31 5.91 10.45
C ALA A 235 1.80 7.35 10.29
N PHE A 236 0.65 7.62 10.91
CA PHE A 236 0.12 8.97 11.10
C PHE A 236 -0.58 9.07 12.46
N LEU A 237 -0.75 10.30 12.95
CA LEU A 237 -1.35 10.58 14.24
C LEU A 237 -2.58 11.47 14.06
N ILE A 238 -3.70 11.07 14.65
CA ILE A 238 -4.87 11.95 14.82
C ILE A 238 -4.86 12.47 16.26
N GLU A 239 -4.78 13.79 16.42
CA GLU A 239 -4.95 14.46 17.70
C GLU A 239 -6.39 14.98 17.80
N GLU A 240 -7.21 14.27 18.57
CA GLU A 240 -8.59 14.65 18.85
C GLU A 240 -8.61 15.75 19.91
N ARG A 241 -9.44 16.78 19.71
CA ARG A 241 -9.61 17.85 20.70
C ARG A 241 -10.12 17.29 22.02
N PRO A 242 -9.59 17.77 23.15
CA PRO A 242 -10.05 17.33 24.47
C PRO A 242 -11.52 17.70 24.66
N LYS A 243 -12.29 16.78 25.27
CA LYS A 243 -13.72 17.03 25.60
C LYS A 243 -13.94 18.10 26.67
N ARG A 244 -12.88 18.51 27.38
CA ARG A 244 -12.90 19.53 28.42
C ARG A 244 -11.73 20.47 28.20
N GLU A 245 -11.97 21.77 28.31
CA GLU A 245 -10.92 22.78 28.23
C GLU A 245 -9.86 22.54 29.32
N GLY A 246 -8.57 22.64 28.96
CA GLY A 246 -7.44 22.42 29.85
C GLY A 246 -6.91 20.99 29.96
N LYS A 247 -7.44 20.02 29.19
CA LYS A 247 -6.85 18.67 29.07
C LYS A 247 -5.99 18.54 27.81
N ASP A 248 -5.01 17.64 27.87
CA ASP A 248 -4.21 17.30 26.69
C ASP A 248 -5.07 16.66 25.59
N PRO A 249 -4.75 16.92 24.30
CA PRO A 249 -5.37 16.25 23.17
C PRO A 249 -5.24 14.73 23.26
N ILE A 250 -6.26 14.01 22.75
CA ILE A 250 -6.22 12.54 22.71
C ILE A 250 -5.49 12.11 21.44
N ALA A 251 -4.31 11.53 21.61
CA ALA A 251 -3.48 11.00 20.53
C ALA A 251 -3.96 9.61 20.08
N HIS A 252 -4.29 9.46 18.79
CA HIS A 252 -4.63 8.19 18.15
C HIS A 252 -3.59 7.84 17.07
N PRO A 253 -2.50 7.14 17.43
CA PRO A 253 -1.49 6.76 16.46
C PRO A 253 -1.96 5.55 15.64
N LEU A 254 -1.92 5.70 14.32
CA LEU A 254 -2.46 4.76 13.33
C LEU A 254 -1.40 4.39 12.29
N TRP A 255 -1.45 3.15 11.83
CA TRP A 255 -0.53 2.59 10.84
C TRP A 255 -1.30 2.04 9.66
N ALA A 256 -0.90 2.50 8.47
CA ALA A 256 -1.30 1.92 7.19
C ALA A 256 -0.33 0.81 6.76
N ASP A 257 -0.72 0.00 5.78
CA ASP A 257 0.12 -1.07 5.22
C ASP A 257 1.13 -0.54 4.17
N SER A 258 1.00 0.73 3.73
CA SER A 258 1.95 1.43 2.85
C SER A 258 1.93 2.96 3.00
N ASP A 259 2.97 3.62 2.46
CA ASP A 259 3.04 5.09 2.38
C ASP A 259 1.87 5.66 1.59
N ARG A 260 1.51 5.02 0.47
CA ARG A 260 0.37 5.42 -0.35
C ARG A 260 -0.93 5.35 0.45
N GLU A 261 -1.18 4.25 1.14
CA GLU A 261 -2.40 4.12 1.93
C GLU A 261 -2.44 5.14 3.08
N ARG A 262 -1.31 5.40 3.75
CA ARG A 262 -1.18 6.48 4.74
C ARG A 262 -1.58 7.82 4.13
N ASP A 263 -1.04 8.16 2.96
CA ASP A 263 -1.29 9.45 2.32
C ASP A 263 -2.75 9.58 1.89
N GLU A 264 -3.34 8.52 1.34
CA GLU A 264 -4.77 8.45 1.05
C GLU A 264 -5.63 8.68 2.31
N TRP A 265 -5.26 8.08 3.46
CA TRP A 265 -5.92 8.32 4.75
C TRP A 265 -5.80 9.77 5.20
N VAL A 266 -4.60 10.32 5.14
CA VAL A 266 -4.33 11.71 5.55
C VAL A 266 -5.10 12.69 4.68
N MET A 267 -5.17 12.46 3.37
CA MET A 267 -5.98 13.27 2.44
C MET A 267 -7.45 13.23 2.80
N ALA A 268 -8.03 12.04 2.96
CA ALA A 268 -9.46 11.89 3.27
C ALA A 268 -9.82 12.52 4.62
N LEU A 269 -9.00 12.30 5.66
CA LEU A 269 -9.23 12.86 6.99
C LEU A 269 -9.12 14.38 6.99
N ARG A 270 -8.11 14.95 6.32
CA ARG A 270 -7.96 16.41 6.21
C ARG A 270 -9.14 17.05 5.49
N TYR A 271 -9.65 16.42 4.43
CA TYR A 271 -10.84 16.91 3.74
C TYR A 271 -12.03 17.01 4.70
N VAL A 272 -12.31 15.95 5.47
CA VAL A 272 -13.42 15.93 6.43
C VAL A 272 -13.25 16.99 7.51
N ILE A 273 -12.04 17.14 8.06
CA ILE A 273 -11.74 18.15 9.08
C ILE A 273 -11.97 19.57 8.56
N VAL A 274 -11.43 19.90 7.37
CA VAL A 274 -11.59 21.23 6.76
C VAL A 274 -13.04 21.47 6.36
N ARG A 275 -13.75 20.45 5.86
CA ARG A 275 -15.17 20.57 5.52
C ARG A 275 -16.02 20.88 6.74
N ASP A 276 -15.71 20.29 7.89
CA ASP A 276 -16.40 20.52 9.16
C ASP A 276 -16.11 21.93 9.73
N SER A 277 -14.86 22.40 9.67
CA SER A 277 -14.48 23.69 10.23
C SER A 277 -14.78 24.90 9.34
N ASP A 278 -14.49 24.78 8.04
CA ASP A 278 -14.45 25.90 7.09
C ASP A 278 -15.50 25.77 5.97
N GLY A 279 -16.28 24.68 5.99
CA GLY A 279 -17.31 24.39 5.01
C GLY A 279 -16.82 23.66 3.75
N PRO A 280 -17.76 23.12 2.95
CA PRO A 280 -17.47 22.25 1.80
C PRO A 280 -16.74 22.97 0.66
N GLU A 281 -16.99 24.27 0.46
CA GLU A 281 -16.30 25.03 -0.59
C GLU A 281 -14.79 25.12 -0.35
N ARG A 282 -14.40 25.39 0.90
CA ARG A 282 -12.98 25.51 1.25
C ARG A 282 -12.27 24.17 1.09
N ALA A 283 -12.89 23.09 1.57
CA ALA A 283 -12.38 21.73 1.40
C ALA A 283 -12.17 21.38 -0.08
N MET A 284 -13.13 21.73 -0.95
CA MET A 284 -13.05 21.47 -2.39
C MET A 284 -11.95 22.29 -3.09
N ARG A 285 -11.69 23.52 -2.65
CA ARG A 285 -10.57 24.33 -3.17
C ARG A 285 -9.22 23.68 -2.85
N GLU A 286 -9.05 23.13 -1.66
CA GLU A 286 -7.81 22.42 -1.28
C GLU A 286 -7.61 21.16 -2.13
N VAL A 287 -8.67 20.38 -2.37
CA VAL A 287 -8.62 19.24 -3.31
C VAL A 287 -8.22 19.68 -4.71
N THR A 288 -8.83 20.76 -5.21
CA THR A 288 -8.55 21.27 -6.56
C THR A 288 -7.09 21.72 -6.70
N LYS A 289 -6.51 22.33 -5.66
CA LYS A 289 -5.08 22.66 -5.65
C LYS A 289 -4.22 21.41 -5.73
N LEU A 290 -4.52 20.37 -4.94
CA LEU A 290 -3.75 19.12 -4.95
C LEU A 290 -3.76 18.46 -6.33
N VAL A 291 -4.93 18.41 -6.99
CA VAL A 291 -5.06 17.83 -8.34
C VAL A 291 -4.27 18.63 -9.39
N LYS A 292 -4.22 19.97 -9.26
CA LYS A 292 -3.47 20.83 -10.19
C LYS A 292 -1.95 20.69 -10.07
N HIS A 293 -1.43 20.42 -8.88
CA HIS A 293 0.02 20.24 -8.66
C HIS A 293 0.52 18.83 -9.01
N ALA A 294 -0.39 17.88 -9.26
CA ALA A 294 -0.06 16.51 -9.62
C ALA A 294 0.01 16.26 -11.14
N LYS A 295 -0.29 17.28 -11.96
CA LYS A 295 -0.14 17.27 -13.43
C LYS A 295 1.12 18.04 -13.82
#